data_AF-A0A0P0N1D0-F1
#
_entry.id   AF-A0A0P0N1D0-F1
#
_cell.length_a   1.000
_cell.length_b   1.000
_cell.length_c   1.000
_cell.angle_alpha   90.00
_cell.angle_beta   90.00
_cell.angle_gamma   90.00
#
_symmetry.space_group_name_H-M   'P 1'
#
loop_
_entity.id
_entity.type
_entity.pdbx_description
1 polymer ?
#
loop_
_entity_poly.entity_id
_entity_poly.type
_entity_poly.pdbx_seq_one_letter_code
_entity_poly.pdbx_strand_id
1 'polypeptide(L)'
;MALILGSPMGGPVPSHRLAAFTLIVPVVGWGILLSPPFESIRPLLGLPEHLPASRFNGHAAEIVPPDRGDAEWFLARVAHYYHVVFAALLYSMIVLGSRLYPGEWRDTRLLGLAGAVMTAVGGLGYAYYSRSPPLHGLFIAGLAVLFASGLLVAVRLRPRDVLDHALRATLTLMLVGGVIGGYLGSSFMDEEAHKGFVEAKIAARFNPDYAEDNELWRAMVAHEHAMVALADVAAFLVALRALHLRWGRSTRLASYMVLVGLVATAVASYAVWPVGGIAHLVITPASLILLIGVTILAFKTTTTGTQPQERLLALGIRVGTLALWASVVVPGAIVASSLRKPTVFINPAFRDPAWDWAELAYNIGHWHILLAAWGIVLLLAALATQEYTRTRRVAILGGWLALAGFTAAPVTVNLYMLGNPPEPYQPNPYDNIWLRLLVEPSLAVMAAGVALAYLAVVYEEAQASLRGLAPRAFEKK
;
A
#
# COMPACT_ATOMS: atom_id res chain seq x y z
N MET A 1 19.14 15.01 -10.57
CA MET A 1 18.13 16.08 -10.67
C MET A 1 18.22 16.90 -11.97
N ALA A 2 19.40 17.33 -12.43
CA ALA A 2 19.52 18.14 -13.67
C ALA A 2 18.98 17.47 -14.96
N LEU A 3 19.04 16.13 -15.05
CA LEU A 3 18.47 15.35 -16.16
C LEU A 3 16.93 15.28 -16.18
N ILE A 4 16.25 15.64 -15.08
CA ILE A 4 14.79 15.57 -14.94
C ILE A 4 14.13 16.93 -15.30
N LEU A 5 14.86 18.03 -15.15
CA LEU A 5 14.31 19.40 -15.29
C LEU A 5 14.60 20.05 -16.65
N GLY A 6 15.44 19.46 -17.49
CA GLY A 6 15.86 20.03 -18.78
C GLY A 6 14.94 19.74 -19.97
N SER A 7 13.81 19.05 -19.79
CA SER A 7 12.87 18.76 -20.88
C SER A 7 11.68 19.73 -20.83
N PRO A 8 11.35 20.43 -21.94
CA PRO A 8 10.17 21.31 -21.98
C PRO A 8 8.93 20.53 -21.52
N MET A 9 8.07 21.18 -20.72
CA MET A 9 6.98 20.67 -19.86
C MET A 9 6.02 19.64 -20.48
N GLY A 10 6.55 18.50 -20.89
CA GLY A 10 5.90 17.44 -21.66
C GLY A 10 6.82 16.23 -21.85
N GLY A 11 7.86 16.11 -21.00
CA GLY A 11 8.90 15.10 -21.09
C GLY A 11 8.35 13.69 -21.31
N PRO A 12 9.07 12.85 -22.07
CA PRO A 12 8.59 11.55 -22.44
C PRO A 12 8.33 10.71 -21.17
N VAL A 13 7.21 9.97 -21.16
CA VAL A 13 6.81 8.97 -20.15
C VAL A 13 7.96 8.23 -19.44
N PRO A 14 9.05 7.84 -20.12
CA PRO A 14 10.26 7.33 -19.48
C PRO A 14 10.81 8.09 -18.26
N SER A 15 10.89 9.42 -18.26
CA SER A 15 11.48 10.17 -17.12
C SER A 15 10.67 10.06 -15.83
N HIS A 16 9.34 10.06 -15.95
CA HIS A 16 8.43 9.93 -14.81
C HIS A 16 8.42 8.53 -14.21
N ARG A 17 8.61 7.49 -15.02
CA ARG A 17 8.73 6.10 -14.54
C ARG A 17 9.98 5.90 -13.72
N LEU A 18 11.11 6.37 -14.25
CA LEU A 18 12.37 6.37 -13.51
C LEU A 18 12.19 7.12 -12.20
N ALA A 19 11.59 8.33 -12.22
CA ALA A 19 11.32 9.08 -11.00
C ALA A 19 10.43 8.33 -10.00
N ALA A 20 9.39 7.62 -10.45
CA ALA A 20 8.50 6.86 -9.57
C ALA A 20 9.25 5.69 -8.89
N PHE A 21 9.98 4.89 -9.67
CA PHE A 21 10.80 3.81 -9.13
C PHE A 21 11.93 4.34 -8.22
N THR A 22 12.63 5.40 -8.65
CA THR A 22 13.69 6.05 -7.88
C THR A 22 13.16 6.77 -6.65
N LEU A 23 11.88 7.10 -6.53
CA LEU A 23 11.29 7.62 -5.30
C LEU A 23 10.97 6.49 -4.31
N ILE A 24 10.47 5.34 -4.79
CA ILE A 24 10.15 4.19 -3.95
C ILE A 24 11.41 3.61 -3.31
N VAL A 25 12.50 3.44 -4.06
CA VAL A 25 13.75 2.83 -3.57
C VAL A 25 14.31 3.53 -2.32
N PRO A 26 14.53 4.86 -2.28
CA PRO A 26 15.01 5.54 -1.09
C PRO A 26 13.97 5.56 0.01
N VAL A 27 12.68 5.70 -0.28
CA VAL A 27 11.62 5.67 0.76
C VAL A 27 11.60 4.32 1.48
N VAL A 28 11.52 3.23 0.72
CA VAL A 28 11.45 1.86 1.27
C VAL A 28 12.80 1.44 1.83
N GLY A 29 13.89 1.72 1.11
CA GLY A 29 15.25 1.45 1.56
C GLY A 29 15.57 2.17 2.86
N TRP A 30 15.10 3.41 3.04
CA TRP A 30 15.20 4.12 4.30
C TRP A 30 14.50 3.37 5.43
N GLY A 31 13.24 2.94 5.26
CA GLY A 31 12.56 2.15 6.28
C GLY A 31 13.25 0.82 6.60
N ILE A 32 13.82 0.15 5.60
CA ILE A 32 14.59 -1.10 5.80
C ILE A 32 15.85 -0.84 6.62
N LEU A 33 16.63 0.19 6.25
CA LEU A 33 17.87 0.55 6.98
C LEU A 33 17.59 0.93 8.43
N LEU A 34 16.37 1.38 8.72
CA LEU A 34 15.91 1.71 10.05
C LEU A 34 15.40 0.52 10.87
N SER A 35 15.37 -0.68 10.30
CA SER A 35 14.96 -1.88 11.03
C SER A 35 16.08 -2.40 11.95
N PRO A 36 15.72 -3.13 13.04
CA PRO A 36 16.69 -3.60 14.04
C PRO A 36 17.90 -4.35 13.45
N PRO A 37 17.78 -5.22 12.44
CA PRO A 37 18.92 -5.94 11.87
C PRO A 37 20.05 -5.06 11.31
N PHE A 38 19.76 -3.80 10.99
CA PHE A 38 20.73 -2.85 10.42
C PHE A 38 21.29 -1.88 11.45
N GLU A 39 21.05 -2.10 12.75
CA GLU A 39 21.55 -1.25 13.85
C GLU A 39 23.04 -0.92 13.75
N SER A 40 23.89 -1.92 13.53
CA SER A 40 25.34 -1.72 13.39
C SER A 40 25.76 -1.01 12.09
N ILE A 41 24.92 -1.05 11.05
CA ILE A 41 25.20 -0.46 9.74
C ILE A 41 24.76 1.01 9.70
N ARG A 42 23.71 1.37 10.45
CA ARG A 42 23.12 2.73 10.46
C ARG A 42 24.15 3.85 10.71
N PRO A 43 25.02 3.77 11.73
CA PRO A 43 26.01 4.81 12.00
C PRO A 43 26.98 5.03 10.82
N LEU A 44 27.33 3.96 10.11
CA LEU A 44 28.21 4.02 8.93
C LEU A 44 27.58 4.82 7.77
N LEU A 45 26.25 4.93 7.76
CA LEU A 45 25.48 5.69 6.78
C LEU A 45 25.06 7.08 7.31
N GLY A 46 25.53 7.48 8.49
CA GLY A 46 25.12 8.73 9.14
C GLY A 46 23.69 8.69 9.71
N LEU A 47 23.13 7.49 9.90
CA LEU A 47 21.84 7.27 10.56
C LEU A 47 22.04 7.01 12.06
N PRO A 48 21.06 7.34 12.91
CA PRO A 48 21.17 7.08 14.34
C PRO A 48 21.21 5.57 14.63
N GLU A 49 22.16 5.15 15.49
CA GLU A 49 22.33 3.77 15.96
C GLU A 49 21.08 3.28 16.68
N HIS A 50 20.52 4.11 17.56
CA HIS A 50 19.23 3.85 18.21
C HIS A 50 18.21 4.87 17.72
N LEU A 51 17.04 4.36 17.31
CA LEU A 51 15.94 5.24 16.97
C LEU A 51 15.24 5.67 18.25
N PRO A 52 15.00 6.97 18.47
CA PRO A 52 14.19 7.42 19.60
C PRO A 52 12.82 6.74 19.51
N ALA A 53 12.29 6.32 20.66
CA ALA A 53 11.05 5.57 20.72
C ALA A 53 10.99 4.32 19.84
N SER A 54 12.10 3.58 19.74
CA SER A 54 12.08 2.28 19.08
C SER A 54 11.16 1.33 19.83
N ARG A 55 10.30 0.60 19.11
CA ARG A 55 9.53 -0.52 19.68
C ARG A 55 10.39 -1.76 19.94
N PHE A 56 11.62 -1.77 19.43
CA PHE A 56 12.58 -2.85 19.66
C PHE A 56 13.36 -2.59 20.95
N ASN A 57 13.31 -3.54 21.88
CA ASN A 57 13.90 -3.44 23.22
C ASN A 57 15.21 -4.25 23.36
N GLY A 58 15.89 -4.53 22.25
CA GLY A 58 17.15 -5.29 22.19
C GLY A 58 16.99 -6.80 21.97
N HIS A 59 15.82 -7.37 22.23
CA HIS A 59 15.58 -8.82 22.06
C HIS A 59 14.20 -9.14 21.46
N ALA A 60 13.22 -8.27 21.65
CA ALA A 60 11.87 -8.43 21.12
C ALA A 60 11.35 -7.11 20.52
N ALA A 61 10.33 -7.23 19.69
CA ALA A 61 9.60 -6.09 19.16
C ALA A 61 8.23 -5.96 19.83
N GLU A 62 8.04 -4.85 20.53
CA GLU A 62 6.74 -4.41 21.02
C GLU A 62 5.85 -3.98 19.84
N ILE A 63 4.53 -3.96 20.05
CA ILE A 63 3.59 -3.36 19.09
C ILE A 63 3.75 -1.83 19.08
N VAL A 64 3.82 -1.23 20.27
CA VAL A 64 4.09 0.19 20.54
C VAL A 64 5.02 0.26 21.76
N PRO A 65 5.95 1.21 21.85
CA PRO A 65 6.76 1.41 23.06
C PRO A 65 5.90 1.49 24.35
N PRO A 66 6.38 0.96 25.49
CA PRO A 66 5.63 0.96 26.75
C PRO A 66 5.59 2.34 27.41
N ASP A 67 6.63 3.16 27.24
CA ASP A 67 6.63 4.55 27.70
C ASP A 67 5.70 5.40 26.82
N ARG A 68 4.89 6.27 27.44
CA ARG A 68 3.88 7.08 26.74
C ARG A 68 4.51 8.10 25.80
N GLY A 69 5.56 8.79 26.23
CA GLY A 69 6.25 9.78 25.41
C GLY A 69 6.91 9.12 24.20
N ASP A 70 7.50 7.94 24.39
CA ASP A 70 8.00 7.12 23.29
C ASP A 70 6.87 6.63 22.38
N ALA A 71 5.74 6.16 22.93
CA ALA A 71 4.60 5.72 22.15
C ALA A 71 4.07 6.82 21.22
N GLU A 72 3.87 8.03 21.76
CA GLU A 72 3.51 9.23 20.99
C GLU A 72 4.52 9.49 19.87
N TRP A 73 5.80 9.40 20.21
CA TRP A 73 6.87 9.67 19.26
C TRP A 73 6.86 8.65 18.12
N PHE A 74 6.76 7.36 18.44
CA PHE A 74 6.70 6.24 17.50
C PHE A 74 5.49 6.34 16.58
N LEU A 75 4.30 6.58 17.12
CA LEU A 75 3.05 6.65 16.35
C LEU A 75 3.08 7.81 15.35
N ALA A 76 3.64 8.96 15.72
CA ALA A 76 3.85 10.07 14.79
C ALA A 76 4.79 9.68 13.64
N ARG A 77 5.92 9.00 13.94
CA ARG A 77 6.86 8.53 12.91
C ARG A 77 6.19 7.55 11.94
N VAL A 78 5.48 6.56 12.47
CA VAL A 78 4.75 5.56 11.68
C VAL A 78 3.74 6.25 10.76
N ALA A 79 2.90 7.14 11.30
CA ALA A 79 1.89 7.84 10.49
C ALA A 79 2.51 8.57 9.29
N HIS A 80 3.58 9.35 9.50
CA HIS A 80 4.24 10.07 8.42
C HIS A 80 4.90 9.11 7.41
N TYR A 81 5.63 8.10 7.89
CA TYR A 81 6.30 7.14 7.02
C TYR A 81 5.30 6.40 6.11
N TYR A 82 4.17 5.95 6.67
CA TYR A 82 3.10 5.31 5.89
C TYR A 82 2.53 6.23 4.82
N HIS A 83 2.27 7.50 5.14
CA HIS A 83 1.80 8.46 4.15
C HIS A 83 2.84 8.76 3.06
N VAL A 84 4.14 8.73 3.39
CA VAL A 84 5.20 8.86 2.40
C VAL A 84 5.22 7.67 1.44
N VAL A 85 5.11 6.44 1.95
CA VAL A 85 4.99 5.23 1.11
C VAL A 85 3.74 5.31 0.25
N PHE A 86 2.60 5.66 0.85
CA PHE A 86 1.32 5.83 0.16
C PHE A 86 1.43 6.85 -0.98
N ALA A 87 2.08 7.99 -0.74
CA ALA A 87 2.29 9.03 -1.74
C ALA A 87 3.15 8.56 -2.93
N ALA A 88 4.22 7.81 -2.64
CA ALA A 88 5.08 7.23 -3.68
C ALA A 88 4.33 6.20 -4.55
N LEU A 89 3.48 5.37 -3.93
CA LEU A 89 2.66 4.37 -4.64
C LEU A 89 1.52 5.03 -5.45
N LEU A 90 0.85 6.05 -4.90
CA LEU A 90 -0.14 6.84 -5.64
C LEU A 90 0.49 7.50 -6.87
N TYR A 91 1.65 8.12 -6.73
CA TYR A 91 2.35 8.70 -7.87
C TYR A 91 2.70 7.63 -8.90
N SER A 92 3.18 6.47 -8.47
CA SER A 92 3.45 5.33 -9.36
C SER A 92 2.20 4.88 -10.12
N MET A 93 1.04 4.85 -9.46
CA MET A 93 -0.25 4.56 -10.08
C MET A 93 -0.64 5.63 -11.11
N ILE A 94 -0.43 6.92 -10.83
CA ILE A 94 -0.66 8.02 -11.79
C ILE A 94 0.24 7.84 -13.02
N VAL A 95 1.53 7.54 -12.82
CA VAL A 95 2.48 7.31 -13.92
C VAL A 95 2.05 6.12 -14.76
N LEU A 96 1.69 5.00 -14.15
CA LEU A 96 1.23 3.80 -14.86
C LEU A 96 -0.08 4.07 -15.61
N GLY A 97 -1.07 4.66 -14.95
CA GLY A 97 -2.36 4.98 -15.55
C GLY A 97 -2.26 6.00 -16.68
N SER A 98 -1.30 6.94 -16.65
CA SER A 98 -1.04 7.84 -17.78
C SER A 98 -0.65 7.14 -19.08
N ARG A 99 -0.14 5.91 -19.00
CA ARG A 99 0.17 5.09 -20.17
C ARG A 99 -1.05 4.37 -20.69
N LEU A 100 -1.91 3.89 -19.79
CA LEU A 100 -3.11 3.12 -20.09
C LEU A 100 -4.29 4.02 -20.51
N TYR A 101 -4.31 5.25 -20.00
CA TYR A 101 -5.30 6.29 -20.28
C TYR A 101 -4.60 7.54 -20.86
N PRO A 102 -3.98 7.43 -22.05
CA PRO A 102 -3.26 8.54 -22.67
C PRO A 102 -4.22 9.70 -22.94
N GLY A 103 -3.80 10.91 -22.54
CA GLY A 103 -4.59 12.14 -22.65
C GLY A 103 -5.33 12.51 -21.37
N GLU A 104 -5.90 11.54 -20.65
CA GLU A 104 -6.70 11.83 -19.44
C GLU A 104 -5.80 12.15 -18.23
N TRP A 105 -4.72 11.37 -18.03
CA TRP A 105 -3.86 11.46 -16.84
C TRP A 105 -2.45 12.03 -17.14
N ARG A 106 -2.15 12.36 -18.40
CA ARG A 106 -0.77 12.74 -18.80
C ARG A 106 -0.28 14.01 -18.09
N ASP A 107 -1.16 14.99 -17.95
CA ASP A 107 -0.81 16.32 -17.43
C ASP A 107 -0.73 16.35 -15.90
N THR A 108 -1.29 15.33 -15.23
CA THR A 108 -1.31 15.27 -13.76
C THR A 108 0.00 14.74 -13.18
N ARG A 109 0.87 14.14 -13.99
CA ARG A 109 2.12 13.51 -13.54
C ARG A 109 3.09 14.47 -12.86
N LEU A 110 3.24 15.69 -13.37
CA LEU A 110 4.14 16.67 -12.75
C LEU A 110 3.62 17.11 -11.39
N LEU A 111 2.30 17.35 -11.30
CA LEU A 111 1.65 17.69 -10.05
C LEU A 111 1.76 16.53 -9.04
N GLY A 112 1.48 15.30 -9.47
CA GLY A 112 1.65 14.11 -8.65
C GLY A 112 3.08 13.88 -8.18
N LEU A 113 4.08 14.11 -9.04
CA LEU A 113 5.50 14.00 -8.67
C LEU A 113 5.86 15.05 -7.63
N ALA A 114 5.47 16.31 -7.84
CA ALA A 114 5.74 17.40 -6.89
C ALA A 114 5.12 17.08 -5.52
N GLY A 115 3.85 16.67 -5.50
CA GLY A 115 3.16 16.26 -4.27
C GLY A 115 3.85 15.10 -3.56
N ALA A 116 4.24 14.04 -4.30
CA ALA A 116 4.91 12.89 -3.72
C ALA A 116 6.30 13.21 -3.17
N VAL A 117 7.10 14.05 -3.87
CA VAL A 117 8.41 14.49 -3.40
C VAL A 117 8.29 15.38 -2.17
N MET A 118 7.38 16.36 -2.18
CA MET A 118 7.12 17.23 -1.02
C MET A 118 6.67 16.41 0.19
N THR A 119 5.76 15.45 -0.02
CA THR A 119 5.32 14.52 1.03
C THR A 119 6.49 13.71 1.57
N ALA A 120 7.32 13.13 0.69
CA ALA A 120 8.48 12.33 1.10
C ALA A 120 9.51 13.15 1.89
N VAL A 121 9.91 14.31 1.37
CA VAL A 121 10.91 15.17 2.01
C VAL A 121 10.38 15.74 3.33
N GLY A 122 9.17 16.29 3.32
CA GLY A 122 8.52 16.84 4.52
C GLY A 122 8.26 15.75 5.57
N GLY A 123 7.69 14.62 5.15
CA GLY A 123 7.31 13.52 6.05
C GLY A 123 8.51 12.80 6.66
N LEU A 124 9.51 12.43 5.86
CA LEU A 124 10.74 11.81 6.39
C LEU A 124 11.55 12.80 7.22
N GLY A 125 11.67 14.05 6.78
CA GLY A 125 12.32 15.11 7.54
C GLY A 125 11.65 15.32 8.89
N TYR A 126 10.32 15.41 8.92
CA TYR A 126 9.57 15.57 10.16
C TYR A 126 9.67 14.35 11.08
N ALA A 127 9.55 13.15 10.52
CA ALA A 127 9.52 11.90 11.28
C ALA A 127 10.89 11.47 11.82
N TYR A 128 11.99 11.82 11.16
CA TYR A 128 13.32 11.28 11.50
C TYR A 128 14.39 12.34 11.78
N TYR A 129 14.22 13.59 11.34
CA TYR A 129 15.26 14.61 11.47
C TYR A 129 14.87 15.73 12.44
N SER A 130 13.72 16.38 12.23
CA SER A 130 13.28 17.51 13.06
C SER A 130 11.77 17.68 13.03
N ARG A 131 11.13 17.75 14.20
CA ARG A 131 9.69 18.05 14.34
C ARG A 131 9.40 19.55 14.20
N SER A 132 9.86 20.15 13.12
CA SER A 132 9.68 21.58 12.86
C SER A 132 8.40 21.85 12.07
N PRO A 133 7.71 22.99 12.34
CA PRO A 133 6.52 23.39 11.57
C PRO A 133 6.73 23.45 10.05
N PRO A 134 7.88 23.92 9.51
CA PRO A 134 8.10 23.92 8.06
C PRO A 134 8.11 22.54 7.42
N LEU A 135 8.71 21.52 8.07
CA LEU A 135 8.75 20.16 7.54
C LEU A 135 7.37 19.50 7.57
N HIS A 136 6.61 19.72 8.65
CA HIS A 136 5.22 19.28 8.72
C HIS A 136 4.34 20.00 7.68
N GLY A 137 4.49 21.31 7.53
CA GLY A 137 3.78 22.09 6.52
C GLY A 137 4.09 21.64 5.09
N LEU A 138 5.35 21.30 4.80
CA LEU A 138 5.76 20.72 3.51
C LEU A 138 5.11 19.36 3.26
N PHE A 139 5.01 18.51 4.29
CA PHE A 139 4.32 17.23 4.23
C PHE A 139 2.84 17.40 3.88
N ILE A 140 2.13 18.27 4.61
CA ILE A 140 0.70 18.53 4.39
C ILE A 140 0.47 19.17 3.01
N ALA A 141 1.29 20.14 2.60
CA ALA A 141 1.22 20.74 1.28
C ALA A 141 1.45 19.69 0.17
N GLY A 142 2.40 18.77 0.38
CA GLY A 142 2.66 17.67 -0.54
C GLY A 142 1.45 16.74 -0.71
N LEU A 143 0.81 16.36 0.40
CA LEU A 143 -0.42 15.57 0.37
C LEU A 143 -1.53 16.33 -0.37
N ALA A 144 -1.76 17.61 -0.06
CA ALA A 144 -2.77 18.41 -0.74
C ALA A 144 -2.55 18.49 -2.27
N VAL A 145 -1.31 18.69 -2.69
CA VAL A 145 -0.92 18.69 -4.12
C VAL A 145 -1.19 17.32 -4.77
N LEU A 146 -0.88 16.23 -4.07
CA LEU A 146 -1.12 14.87 -4.57
C LEU A 146 -2.62 14.56 -4.68
N PHE A 147 -3.43 14.96 -3.70
CA PHE A 147 -4.89 14.83 -3.74
C PHE A 147 -5.50 15.70 -4.85
N ALA A 148 -4.99 16.91 -5.09
CA ALA A 148 -5.39 17.73 -6.22
C ALA A 148 -5.09 17.04 -7.56
N SER A 149 -3.93 16.39 -7.68
CA SER A 149 -3.61 15.53 -8.82
C SER A 149 -4.60 14.37 -8.96
N GLY A 150 -4.95 13.70 -7.85
CA GLY A 150 -5.95 12.64 -7.82
C GLY A 150 -7.34 13.10 -8.25
N LEU A 151 -7.77 14.29 -7.82
CA LEU A 151 -9.03 14.91 -8.24
C LEU A 151 -9.05 15.17 -9.75
N LEU A 152 -7.97 15.72 -10.32
CA LEU A 152 -7.88 15.91 -11.76
C LEU A 152 -7.95 14.59 -12.51
N VAL A 153 -7.31 13.54 -12.01
CA VAL A 153 -7.40 12.19 -12.57
C VAL A 153 -8.84 11.67 -12.53
N ALA A 154 -9.53 11.77 -11.38
CA ALA A 154 -10.90 11.28 -11.22
C ALA A 154 -11.92 12.03 -12.08
N VAL A 155 -11.76 13.34 -12.25
CA VAL A 155 -12.63 14.20 -13.09
C VAL A 155 -12.39 13.95 -14.58
N ARG A 156 -11.13 13.75 -14.98
CA ARG A 156 -10.77 13.55 -16.39
C ARG A 156 -10.97 12.12 -16.88
N LEU A 157 -11.00 11.13 -15.98
CA LEU A 157 -11.26 9.74 -16.34
C LEU A 157 -12.62 9.61 -17.00
N ARG A 158 -12.64 9.24 -18.28
CA ARG A 158 -13.87 9.03 -19.07
C ARG A 158 -14.18 7.54 -19.14
N PRO A 159 -15.14 7.02 -18.35
CA PRO A 159 -15.38 5.60 -18.30
C PRO A 159 -15.87 5.06 -19.64
N ARG A 160 -15.23 3.99 -20.12
CA ARG A 160 -15.59 3.33 -21.39
C ARG A 160 -16.34 2.02 -21.15
N ASP A 161 -16.11 1.41 -20.00
CA ASP A 161 -16.68 0.15 -19.57
C ASP A 161 -16.88 0.11 -18.05
N VAL A 162 -17.42 -0.99 -17.54
CA VAL A 162 -17.74 -1.16 -16.11
C VAL A 162 -16.48 -1.12 -15.23
N LEU A 163 -15.30 -1.50 -15.75
CA LEU A 163 -14.06 -1.44 -14.98
C LEU A 163 -13.57 -0.01 -14.84
N ASP A 164 -13.67 0.80 -15.89
CA ASP A 164 -13.36 2.22 -15.80
C ASP A 164 -14.34 2.95 -14.85
N HIS A 165 -15.61 2.51 -14.81
CA HIS A 165 -16.58 3.00 -13.81
C HIS A 165 -16.19 2.61 -12.39
N ALA A 166 -15.76 1.37 -12.17
CA ALA A 166 -15.22 0.92 -10.88
C ALA A 166 -14.01 1.75 -10.48
N LEU A 167 -13.05 1.96 -11.39
CA LEU A 167 -11.84 2.75 -11.13
C LEU A 167 -12.20 4.21 -10.79
N ARG A 168 -13.13 4.82 -11.53
CA ARG A 168 -13.59 6.19 -11.23
C ARG A 168 -14.25 6.27 -9.86
N ALA A 169 -15.09 5.29 -9.52
CA ALA A 169 -15.70 5.20 -8.19
C ALA A 169 -14.63 5.06 -7.11
N THR A 170 -13.66 4.17 -7.29
CA THR A 170 -12.52 3.98 -6.37
C THR A 170 -11.80 5.31 -6.12
N LEU A 171 -11.36 5.98 -7.19
CA LEU A 171 -10.63 7.24 -7.09
C LEU A 171 -11.44 8.33 -6.40
N THR A 172 -12.74 8.42 -6.71
CA THR A 172 -13.64 9.39 -6.06
C THR A 172 -13.79 9.11 -4.57
N LEU A 173 -13.98 7.85 -4.19
CA LEU A 173 -14.10 7.43 -2.79
C LEU A 173 -12.78 7.61 -2.02
N MET A 174 -11.62 7.54 -2.68
CA MET A 174 -10.33 7.89 -2.06
C MET A 174 -10.24 9.38 -1.75
N LEU A 175 -10.84 10.26 -2.56
CA LEU A 175 -10.90 11.70 -2.25
C LEU A 175 -11.75 11.97 -1.01
N VAL A 176 -12.85 11.23 -0.82
CA VAL A 176 -13.64 11.27 0.42
C VAL A 176 -12.79 10.86 1.63
N GLY A 177 -12.00 9.79 1.49
CA GLY A 177 -11.04 9.39 2.51
C GLY A 177 -9.99 10.46 2.80
N GLY A 178 -9.53 11.18 1.78
CA GLY A 178 -8.65 12.35 1.93
C GLY A 178 -9.27 13.47 2.77
N VAL A 179 -10.58 13.72 2.64
CA VAL A 179 -11.30 14.69 3.48
C VAL A 179 -11.34 14.23 4.94
N ILE A 180 -11.64 12.95 5.19
CA ILE A 180 -11.63 12.37 6.54
C ILE A 180 -10.20 12.41 7.13
N GLY A 181 -9.19 12.11 6.33
CA GLY A 181 -7.78 12.24 6.72
C GLY A 181 -7.41 13.70 7.06
N GLY A 182 -7.95 14.67 6.32
CA GLY A 182 -7.80 16.10 6.62
C GLY A 182 -8.46 16.49 7.95
N TYR A 183 -9.66 15.98 8.23
CA TYR A 183 -10.33 16.13 9.53
C TYR A 183 -9.46 15.56 10.67
N LEU A 184 -8.98 14.33 10.52
CA LEU A 184 -8.08 13.70 11.50
C LEU A 184 -6.79 14.50 11.68
N GLY A 185 -6.20 14.99 10.60
CA GLY A 185 -5.02 15.86 10.66
C GLY A 185 -5.29 17.16 11.41
N SER A 186 -6.48 17.73 11.26
CA SER A 186 -6.89 18.94 11.98
C SER A 186 -7.11 18.73 13.47
N SER A 187 -7.36 17.49 13.92
CA SER A 187 -7.49 17.18 15.37
C SER A 187 -6.21 17.50 16.16
N PHE A 188 -5.05 17.56 15.51
CA PHE A 188 -3.79 17.99 16.12
C PHE A 188 -3.69 19.51 16.34
N MET A 189 -4.65 20.29 15.85
CA MET A 189 -4.73 21.73 16.10
C MET A 189 -5.48 22.05 17.40
N ASP A 190 -6.18 21.09 17.99
CA ASP A 190 -6.89 21.19 19.25
C ASP A 190 -6.23 20.28 20.30
N GLU A 191 -5.92 20.82 21.48
CA GLU A 191 -5.14 20.09 22.48
C GLU A 191 -5.93 18.92 23.10
N GLU A 192 -7.24 19.10 23.30
CA GLU A 192 -8.11 18.08 23.88
C GLU A 192 -8.34 16.92 22.90
N ALA A 193 -8.65 17.24 21.64
CA ALA A 193 -8.78 16.26 20.57
C ALA A 193 -7.47 15.52 20.32
N HIS A 194 -6.33 16.21 20.31
CA HIS A 194 -5.01 15.59 20.18
C HIS A 194 -4.74 14.61 21.32
N LYS A 195 -4.97 15.01 22.57
CA LYS A 195 -4.76 14.16 23.73
C LYS A 195 -5.69 12.94 23.68
N GLY A 196 -6.97 13.13 23.40
CA GLY A 196 -7.94 12.05 23.26
C GLY A 196 -7.60 11.09 22.12
N PHE A 197 -7.04 11.59 21.02
CA PHE A 197 -6.61 10.78 19.88
C PHE A 197 -5.39 9.91 20.23
N VAL A 198 -4.39 10.50 20.88
CA VAL A 198 -3.20 9.79 21.35
C VAL A 198 -3.57 8.73 22.39
N GLU A 199 -4.42 9.09 23.36
CA GLU A 199 -4.87 8.17 24.39
C GLU A 199 -5.64 7.01 23.79
N ALA A 200 -6.54 7.25 22.83
CA ALA A 200 -7.22 6.18 22.12
C ALA A 200 -6.24 5.26 21.38
N LYS A 201 -5.23 5.81 20.70
CA LYS A 201 -4.20 5.00 20.02
C LYS A 201 -3.40 4.11 20.95
N ILE A 202 -3.03 4.62 22.11
CA ILE A 202 -2.23 3.90 23.09
C ILE A 202 -3.10 2.90 23.86
N ALA A 203 -4.30 3.30 24.28
CA ALA A 203 -5.20 2.46 25.08
C ALA A 203 -5.85 1.33 24.25
N ALA A 204 -6.11 1.54 22.96
CA ALA A 204 -6.60 0.51 22.04
C ALA A 204 -5.66 -0.71 21.95
N ARG A 205 -4.39 -0.56 22.35
CA ARG A 205 -3.43 -1.67 22.51
C ARG A 205 -3.88 -2.71 23.54
N PHE A 206 -4.53 -2.27 24.61
CA PHE A 206 -4.83 -3.10 25.78
C PHE A 206 -6.33 -3.34 25.96
N ASN A 207 -7.16 -2.56 25.28
CA ASN A 207 -8.61 -2.73 25.30
C ASN A 207 -9.19 -2.38 23.91
N PRO A 208 -9.52 -3.38 23.08
CA PRO A 208 -10.11 -3.15 21.76
C PRO A 208 -11.49 -2.46 21.85
N ASP A 209 -12.22 -2.64 22.95
CA ASP A 209 -13.56 -2.06 23.13
C ASP A 209 -13.47 -0.53 23.41
N TYR A 210 -12.41 -0.05 24.08
CA TYR A 210 -12.17 1.38 24.31
C TYR A 210 -12.01 2.17 22.99
N ALA A 211 -11.52 1.48 21.97
CA ALA A 211 -11.30 2.04 20.65
C ALA A 211 -12.64 2.29 19.92
N GLU A 212 -13.66 1.45 20.15
CA GLU A 212 -14.97 1.61 19.50
C GLU A 212 -15.73 2.85 19.97
N ASP A 213 -15.50 3.32 21.20
CA ASP A 213 -16.23 4.46 21.77
C ASP A 213 -15.65 5.83 21.36
N ASN A 214 -14.37 5.88 20.97
CA ASN A 214 -13.70 7.12 20.60
C ASN A 214 -13.93 7.52 19.14
N GLU A 215 -14.51 8.69 18.91
CA GLU A 215 -14.83 9.17 17.55
C GLU A 215 -13.60 9.32 16.66
N LEU A 216 -12.51 9.89 17.17
CA LEU A 216 -11.28 10.12 16.39
C LEU A 216 -10.61 8.79 16.03
N TRP A 217 -10.66 7.80 16.92
CA TRP A 217 -10.22 6.45 16.61
C TRP A 217 -11.09 5.80 15.53
N ARG A 218 -12.43 5.85 15.66
CA ARG A 218 -13.34 5.34 14.62
C ARG A 218 -13.10 5.99 13.28
N ALA A 219 -12.93 7.31 13.24
CA ALA A 219 -12.62 8.06 12.02
C ALA A 219 -11.28 7.64 11.41
N MET A 220 -10.25 7.41 12.23
CA MET A 220 -8.95 6.95 11.78
C MET A 220 -9.00 5.53 11.21
N VAL A 221 -9.60 4.60 11.93
CA VAL A 221 -9.76 3.21 11.46
C VAL A 221 -10.55 3.19 10.17
N ALA A 222 -11.65 3.95 10.09
CA ALA A 222 -12.45 4.12 8.88
C ALA A 222 -11.62 4.66 7.70
N HIS A 223 -10.83 5.70 7.94
CA HIS A 223 -9.92 6.30 6.95
C HIS A 223 -8.89 5.28 6.47
N GLU A 224 -8.14 4.67 7.38
CA GLU A 224 -7.06 3.74 7.06
C GLU A 224 -7.58 2.52 6.27
N HIS A 225 -8.65 1.89 6.76
CA HIS A 225 -9.25 0.70 6.12
C HIS A 225 -9.71 1.00 4.70
N ALA A 226 -10.50 2.07 4.55
CA ALA A 226 -11.04 2.42 3.25
C ALA A 226 -9.93 2.85 2.28
N MET A 227 -8.97 3.66 2.71
CA MET A 227 -7.92 4.18 1.83
C MET A 227 -7.02 3.08 1.28
N VAL A 228 -6.57 2.14 2.12
CA VAL A 228 -5.74 1.01 1.67
C VAL A 228 -6.53 0.07 0.76
N ALA A 229 -7.74 -0.33 1.17
CA ALA A 229 -8.57 -1.22 0.37
C ALA A 229 -8.93 -0.61 -1.01
N LEU A 230 -9.27 0.68 -1.04
CA LEU A 230 -9.52 1.40 -2.29
C LEU A 230 -8.26 1.48 -3.15
N ALA A 231 -7.10 1.79 -2.57
CA ALA A 231 -5.83 1.85 -3.32
C ALA A 231 -5.46 0.50 -3.95
N ASP A 232 -5.62 -0.61 -3.21
CA ASP A 232 -5.40 -1.96 -3.72
C ASP A 232 -6.33 -2.30 -4.87
N VAL A 233 -7.62 -2.00 -4.74
CA VAL A 233 -8.58 -2.22 -5.82
C VAL A 233 -8.25 -1.33 -7.02
N ALA A 234 -7.84 -0.08 -6.82
CA ALA A 234 -7.43 0.81 -7.91
C ALA A 234 -6.24 0.22 -8.67
N ALA A 235 -5.21 -0.24 -7.95
CA ALA A 235 -4.04 -0.86 -8.55
C ALA A 235 -4.37 -2.16 -9.28
N PHE A 236 -5.24 -3.00 -8.70
CA PHE A 236 -5.75 -4.19 -9.35
C PHE A 236 -6.50 -3.84 -10.65
N LEU A 237 -7.40 -2.85 -10.64
CA LEU A 237 -8.14 -2.42 -11.82
C LEU A 237 -7.21 -1.85 -12.92
N VAL A 238 -6.22 -1.05 -12.53
CA VAL A 238 -5.17 -0.55 -13.42
C VAL A 238 -4.37 -1.72 -14.01
N ALA A 239 -4.02 -2.72 -13.21
CA ALA A 239 -3.32 -3.92 -13.66
C ALA A 239 -4.19 -4.78 -14.60
N LEU A 240 -5.49 -4.90 -14.34
CA LEU A 240 -6.42 -5.55 -15.27
C LEU A 240 -6.52 -4.80 -16.59
N ARG A 241 -6.40 -3.47 -16.59
CA ARG A 241 -6.38 -2.66 -17.82
C ARG A 241 -5.07 -2.80 -18.60
N ALA A 242 -3.96 -3.05 -17.91
CA ALA A 242 -2.70 -3.43 -18.54
C ALA A 242 -2.76 -4.84 -19.16
N LEU A 243 -3.72 -5.66 -18.75
CA LEU A 243 -4.02 -6.95 -19.34
C LEU A 243 -5.23 -6.86 -20.28
N HIS A 244 -5.43 -7.91 -21.06
CA HIS A 244 -6.65 -8.06 -21.85
C HIS A 244 -7.59 -9.04 -21.14
N LEU A 245 -8.82 -8.61 -20.88
CA LEU A 245 -9.85 -9.47 -20.31
C LEU A 245 -10.63 -10.18 -21.42
N ARG A 246 -10.88 -11.48 -21.24
CA ARG A 246 -11.89 -12.18 -22.04
C ARG A 246 -13.27 -11.69 -21.61
N TRP A 247 -13.84 -10.77 -22.38
CA TRP A 247 -15.19 -10.28 -22.14
C TRP A 247 -16.21 -11.38 -22.40
N GLY A 248 -17.08 -11.59 -21.41
CA GLY A 248 -18.17 -12.55 -21.45
C GLY A 248 -19.10 -12.28 -20.28
N ARG A 249 -20.15 -13.10 -20.14
CA ARG A 249 -21.17 -12.92 -19.09
C ARG A 249 -20.57 -12.90 -17.69
N SER A 250 -19.62 -13.79 -17.40
CA SER A 250 -18.95 -13.87 -16.08
C SER A 250 -18.06 -12.67 -15.80
N THR A 251 -17.23 -12.22 -16.75
CA THR A 251 -16.38 -11.03 -16.60
C THR A 251 -17.21 -9.77 -16.39
N ARG A 252 -18.33 -9.63 -17.12
CA ARG A 252 -19.25 -8.49 -16.95
C ARG A 252 -19.92 -8.51 -15.57
N LEU A 253 -20.44 -9.68 -15.15
CA LEU A 253 -21.02 -9.85 -13.82
C LEU A 253 -19.99 -9.53 -12.72
N ALA A 254 -18.78 -10.10 -12.83
CA ALA A 254 -17.71 -9.88 -11.87
C ALA A 254 -17.29 -8.40 -11.80
N SER A 255 -17.27 -7.68 -12.93
CA SER A 255 -17.01 -6.23 -12.94
C SER A 255 -18.08 -5.45 -12.18
N TYR A 256 -19.36 -5.82 -12.30
CA TYR A 256 -20.44 -5.23 -11.50
C TYR A 256 -20.33 -5.61 -10.03
N MET A 257 -19.97 -6.86 -9.71
CA MET A 257 -19.71 -7.28 -8.32
C MET A 257 -18.58 -6.46 -7.70
N VAL A 258 -17.49 -6.21 -8.44
CA VAL A 258 -16.41 -5.33 -7.97
C VAL A 258 -16.94 -3.92 -7.76
N LEU A 259 -17.65 -3.32 -8.72
CA LEU A 259 -18.18 -1.96 -8.57
C LEU A 259 -19.12 -1.82 -7.35
N VAL A 260 -20.11 -2.70 -7.24
CA VAL A 260 -21.11 -2.65 -6.15
C VAL A 260 -20.47 -2.98 -4.81
N GLY A 261 -19.69 -4.07 -4.75
CA GLY A 261 -18.99 -4.50 -3.55
C GLY A 261 -18.01 -3.44 -3.05
N LEU A 262 -17.26 -2.81 -3.95
CA LEU A 262 -16.36 -1.70 -3.65
C LEU A 262 -17.10 -0.50 -3.04
N VAL A 263 -18.14 0.00 -3.72
CA VAL A 263 -18.88 1.18 -3.25
C VAL A 263 -19.51 0.90 -1.90
N ALA A 264 -20.17 -0.25 -1.74
CA ALA A 264 -20.80 -0.64 -0.48
C ALA A 264 -19.76 -0.81 0.64
N THR A 265 -18.63 -1.46 0.37
CA THR A 265 -17.55 -1.64 1.35
C THR A 265 -16.99 -0.29 1.77
N ALA A 266 -16.63 0.59 0.83
CA ALA A 266 -16.02 1.87 1.14
C ALA A 266 -16.98 2.81 1.90
N VAL A 267 -18.24 2.92 1.46
CA VAL A 267 -19.25 3.74 2.15
C VAL A 267 -19.50 3.19 3.56
N ALA A 268 -19.61 1.88 3.72
CA ALA A 268 -19.79 1.27 5.04
C ALA A 268 -18.54 1.47 5.92
N SER A 269 -17.33 1.34 5.38
CA SER A 269 -16.09 1.61 6.11
C SER A 269 -16.03 3.06 6.58
N TYR A 270 -16.36 4.04 5.74
CA TYR A 270 -16.45 5.44 6.18
C TYR A 270 -17.57 5.69 7.17
N ALA A 271 -18.67 4.95 7.08
CA ALA A 271 -19.78 5.02 8.04
C ALA A 271 -19.39 4.52 9.44
N VAL A 272 -18.28 3.78 9.62
CA VAL A 272 -17.76 3.43 10.96
C VAL A 272 -17.54 4.68 11.80
N TRP A 273 -17.15 5.80 11.19
CA TRP A 273 -16.97 7.07 11.91
C TRP A 273 -18.26 7.51 12.67
N PRO A 274 -19.41 7.75 12.00
CA PRO A 274 -20.63 8.16 12.69
C PRO A 274 -21.47 7.01 13.30
N VAL A 275 -21.42 5.79 12.76
CA VAL A 275 -22.35 4.70 13.14
C VAL A 275 -21.69 3.41 13.66
N GLY A 276 -20.38 3.44 13.93
CA GLY A 276 -19.68 2.43 14.73
C GLY A 276 -19.94 0.96 14.33
N GLY A 277 -20.17 0.11 15.33
CA GLY A 277 -20.25 -1.35 15.19
C GLY A 277 -21.29 -1.90 14.19
N ILE A 278 -22.34 -1.13 13.86
CA ILE A 278 -23.37 -1.52 12.87
C ILE A 278 -22.78 -1.57 11.46
N ALA A 279 -21.86 -0.67 11.13
CA ALA A 279 -21.28 -0.56 9.79
C ALA A 279 -20.66 -1.88 9.30
N HIS A 280 -20.01 -2.63 10.19
CA HIS A 280 -19.38 -3.91 9.88
C HIS A 280 -20.38 -5.01 9.44
N LEU A 281 -21.66 -4.91 9.82
CA LEU A 281 -22.70 -5.82 9.29
C LEU A 281 -22.88 -5.66 7.77
N VAL A 282 -22.53 -4.50 7.23
CA VAL A 282 -22.54 -4.20 5.80
C VAL A 282 -21.16 -4.43 5.18
N ILE A 283 -20.08 -4.05 5.86
CA ILE A 283 -18.70 -4.21 5.36
C ILE A 283 -18.40 -5.66 4.99
N THR A 284 -18.74 -6.62 5.87
CA THR A 284 -18.40 -8.05 5.66
C THR A 284 -19.06 -8.66 4.41
N PRO A 285 -20.39 -8.60 4.22
CA PRO A 285 -21.00 -9.12 3.00
C PRO A 285 -20.58 -8.33 1.75
N ALA A 286 -20.41 -7.01 1.85
CA ALA A 286 -19.98 -6.19 0.71
C ALA A 286 -18.55 -6.52 0.26
N SER A 287 -17.63 -6.71 1.21
CA SER A 287 -16.25 -7.06 0.93
C SER A 287 -16.14 -8.48 0.36
N LEU A 288 -17.00 -9.41 0.79
CA LEU A 288 -17.07 -10.75 0.20
C LEU A 288 -17.51 -10.70 -1.27
N ILE A 289 -18.52 -9.90 -1.60
CA ILE A 289 -18.95 -9.68 -3.00
C ILE A 289 -17.80 -9.10 -3.83
N LEU A 290 -17.11 -8.08 -3.31
CA LEU A 290 -15.94 -7.47 -3.94
C LEU A 290 -14.84 -8.52 -4.19
N LEU A 291 -14.46 -9.29 -3.18
CA LEU A 291 -13.38 -10.29 -3.25
C LEU A 291 -13.71 -11.44 -4.21
N ILE A 292 -14.96 -11.91 -4.23
CA ILE A 292 -15.41 -12.89 -5.23
C ILE A 292 -15.31 -12.29 -6.64
N GLY A 293 -15.75 -11.04 -6.83
CA GLY A 293 -15.62 -10.32 -8.10
C GLY A 293 -14.17 -10.22 -8.57
N VAL A 294 -13.28 -9.74 -7.70
CA VAL A 294 -11.82 -9.65 -7.93
C VAL A 294 -11.25 -11.02 -8.31
N THR A 295 -11.62 -12.08 -7.59
CA THR A 295 -11.16 -13.44 -7.86
C THR A 295 -11.60 -13.92 -9.24
N ILE A 296 -12.88 -13.76 -9.59
CA ILE A 296 -13.36 -14.13 -10.93
C ILE A 296 -12.60 -13.36 -12.00
N LEU A 297 -12.40 -12.05 -11.85
CA LEU A 297 -11.66 -11.24 -12.81
C LEU A 297 -10.20 -11.69 -12.94
N ALA A 298 -9.52 -11.97 -11.82
CA ALA A 298 -8.14 -12.45 -11.78
C ALA A 298 -7.95 -13.71 -12.65
N PHE A 299 -8.88 -14.66 -12.58
CA PHE A 299 -8.85 -15.90 -13.36
C PHE A 299 -9.42 -15.75 -14.80
N LYS A 300 -10.08 -14.63 -15.12
CA LYS A 300 -10.52 -14.28 -16.48
C LYS A 300 -9.55 -13.40 -17.25
N THR A 301 -8.45 -13.00 -16.61
CA THR A 301 -7.33 -12.34 -17.29
C THR A 301 -6.75 -13.23 -18.37
N THR A 302 -6.42 -12.63 -19.51
CA THR A 302 -5.73 -13.32 -20.60
C THR A 302 -4.59 -12.51 -21.16
N THR A 303 -3.56 -13.23 -21.59
CA THR A 303 -2.46 -12.65 -22.35
C THR A 303 -2.79 -12.80 -23.83
N THR A 304 -3.10 -11.69 -24.49
CA THR A 304 -3.18 -11.65 -25.95
C THR A 304 -1.79 -11.50 -26.58
N GLY A 305 -0.81 -11.02 -25.81
CA GLY A 305 0.56 -10.86 -26.26
C GLY A 305 1.41 -12.12 -26.14
N THR A 306 2.46 -12.15 -26.96
CA THR A 306 3.57 -13.12 -26.85
C THR A 306 4.60 -12.72 -25.79
N GLN A 307 4.43 -11.55 -25.16
CA GLN A 307 5.40 -11.00 -24.21
C GLN A 307 5.37 -11.77 -22.88
N PRO A 308 6.50 -12.30 -22.40
CA PRO A 308 6.56 -13.02 -21.13
C PRO A 308 6.14 -12.18 -19.91
N GLN A 309 6.30 -10.87 -19.95
CA GLN A 309 5.97 -9.96 -18.85
C GLN A 309 4.45 -9.85 -18.62
N GLU A 310 3.65 -9.91 -19.68
CA GLU A 310 2.18 -9.98 -19.55
C GLU A 310 1.75 -11.27 -18.86
N ARG A 311 2.43 -12.39 -19.15
CA ARG A 311 2.18 -13.69 -18.50
C ARG A 311 2.54 -13.64 -17.03
N LEU A 312 3.67 -13.00 -16.70
CA LEU A 312 4.07 -12.75 -15.32
C LEU A 312 3.02 -11.91 -14.58
N LEU A 313 2.51 -10.82 -15.16
CA LEU A 313 1.46 -10.02 -14.54
C LEU A 313 0.16 -10.82 -14.37
N ALA A 314 -0.32 -11.51 -15.40
CA ALA A 314 -1.54 -12.30 -15.33
C ALA A 314 -1.46 -13.39 -14.26
N LEU A 315 -0.32 -14.07 -14.15
CA LEU A 315 -0.09 -15.06 -13.11
C LEU A 315 0.10 -14.44 -11.74
N GLY A 316 0.81 -13.30 -11.65
CA GLY A 316 0.98 -12.55 -10.42
C GLY A 316 -0.33 -12.06 -9.83
N ILE A 317 -1.26 -11.60 -10.66
CA ILE A 317 -2.62 -11.26 -10.22
C ILE A 317 -3.34 -12.49 -9.64
N ARG A 318 -3.25 -13.66 -10.28
CA ARG A 318 -3.91 -14.90 -9.81
C ARG A 318 -3.30 -15.40 -8.51
N VAL A 319 -1.97 -15.57 -8.48
CA VAL A 319 -1.22 -16.04 -7.31
C VAL A 319 -1.37 -15.05 -6.16
N GLY A 320 -1.21 -13.75 -6.42
CA GLY A 320 -1.41 -12.70 -5.42
C GLY A 320 -2.83 -12.70 -4.85
N THR A 321 -3.86 -12.88 -5.68
CA THR A 321 -5.25 -13.00 -5.19
C THR A 321 -5.41 -14.22 -4.29
N LEU A 322 -4.86 -15.39 -4.65
CA LEU A 322 -4.89 -16.58 -3.80
C LEU A 322 -4.11 -16.38 -2.49
N ALA A 323 -2.96 -15.71 -2.55
CA ALA A 323 -2.17 -15.37 -1.38
C ALA A 323 -2.95 -14.45 -0.44
N LEU A 324 -3.66 -13.44 -0.97
CA LEU A 324 -4.54 -12.58 -0.18
C LEU A 324 -5.71 -13.34 0.44
N TRP A 325 -6.27 -14.35 -0.23
CA TRP A 325 -7.26 -15.24 0.40
C TRP A 325 -6.68 -15.96 1.62
N ALA A 326 -5.50 -16.55 1.47
CA ALA A 326 -4.85 -17.32 2.53
C ALA A 326 -4.34 -16.43 3.68
N SER A 327 -3.90 -15.20 3.39
CA SER A 327 -3.22 -14.33 4.35
C SER A 327 -4.08 -13.19 4.89
N VAL A 328 -5.16 -12.81 4.20
CA VAL A 328 -6.02 -11.70 4.62
C VAL A 328 -7.46 -12.17 4.75
N VAL A 329 -8.08 -12.69 3.69
CA VAL A 329 -9.53 -12.92 3.68
C VAL A 329 -9.96 -14.01 4.66
N VAL A 330 -9.35 -15.20 4.61
CA VAL A 330 -9.72 -16.31 5.51
C VAL A 330 -9.37 -16.00 6.96
N PRO A 331 -8.14 -15.56 7.29
CA PRO A 331 -7.83 -15.18 8.67
C PRO A 331 -8.71 -14.02 9.17
N GLY A 332 -9.02 -13.05 8.33
CA GLY A 332 -9.90 -11.93 8.67
C GLY A 332 -11.34 -12.35 8.92
N ALA A 333 -11.86 -13.31 8.16
CA ALA A 333 -13.18 -13.90 8.42
C ALA A 333 -13.20 -14.67 9.74
N ILE A 334 -12.13 -15.40 10.07
CA ILE A 334 -11.97 -16.09 11.36
C ILE A 334 -11.98 -15.07 12.49
N VAL A 335 -11.09 -14.06 12.44
CA VAL A 335 -11.00 -13.00 13.45
C VAL A 335 -12.31 -12.22 13.58
N ALA A 336 -12.96 -11.84 12.49
CA ALA A 336 -14.24 -11.15 12.54
C ALA A 336 -15.38 -12.00 13.14
N SER A 337 -15.32 -13.33 12.97
CA SER A 337 -16.27 -14.27 13.57
C SER A 337 -16.01 -14.50 15.06
N SER A 338 -14.76 -14.30 15.50
CA SER A 338 -14.35 -14.35 16.92
C SER A 338 -14.65 -13.04 17.67
N LEU A 339 -14.43 -11.89 17.03
CA LEU A 339 -14.61 -10.54 17.61
C LEU A 339 -16.06 -10.20 17.98
N ARG A 340 -17.02 -10.80 17.29
CA ARG A 340 -18.44 -10.57 17.58
C ARG A 340 -18.91 -11.74 18.41
N LYS A 341 -19.59 -11.50 19.54
CA LYS A 341 -20.69 -12.38 19.97
C LYS A 341 -21.71 -12.30 18.83
N PRO A 342 -21.76 -13.25 17.89
CA PRO A 342 -22.65 -13.16 16.75
C PRO A 342 -24.05 -13.38 17.31
N THR A 343 -24.75 -12.27 17.58
CA THR A 343 -26.06 -12.24 18.24
C THR A 343 -27.17 -12.91 17.43
N VAL A 344 -26.89 -13.39 16.20
CA VAL A 344 -27.91 -13.84 15.26
C VAL A 344 -27.72 -15.28 14.72
N PHE A 345 -26.50 -15.83 14.60
CA PHE A 345 -26.32 -17.13 13.89
C PHE A 345 -25.35 -18.17 14.49
N ILE A 346 -24.32 -17.76 15.24
CA ILE A 346 -23.40 -18.68 15.94
C ILE A 346 -23.05 -17.93 17.21
N ASN A 347 -23.34 -18.41 18.42
CA ASN A 347 -22.96 -17.69 19.65
C ASN A 347 -21.88 -18.50 20.38
N PRO A 348 -20.62 -18.50 19.91
CA PRO A 348 -19.58 -19.24 20.58
C PRO A 348 -19.33 -18.60 21.94
N ALA A 349 -19.41 -19.39 23.02
CA ALA A 349 -19.20 -18.95 24.40
C ALA A 349 -17.72 -18.58 24.70
N PHE A 350 -16.91 -18.32 23.67
CA PHE A 350 -15.46 -18.43 23.63
C PHE A 350 -14.80 -17.12 23.21
N ARG A 351 -15.17 -15.97 23.81
CA ARG A 351 -14.19 -14.86 23.85
C ARG A 351 -13.24 -15.14 25.01
N ASP A 352 -12.26 -15.97 24.74
CA ASP A 352 -11.14 -16.18 25.67
C ASP A 352 -10.15 -15.03 25.44
N PRO A 353 -9.87 -14.18 26.45
CA PRO A 353 -8.90 -13.08 26.36
C PRO A 353 -7.52 -13.50 25.85
N ALA A 354 -7.19 -14.78 25.91
CA ALA A 354 -5.97 -15.34 25.35
C ALA A 354 -5.88 -15.22 23.81
N TRP A 355 -6.98 -14.90 23.11
CA TRP A 355 -6.99 -14.61 21.65
C TRP A 355 -6.90 -13.12 21.30
N ASP A 356 -7.09 -12.21 22.25
CA ASP A 356 -7.10 -10.75 21.99
C ASP A 356 -5.78 -10.31 21.31
N TRP A 357 -4.67 -10.97 21.63
CA TRP A 357 -3.38 -10.71 20.97
C TRP A 357 -3.36 -11.14 19.50
N ALA A 358 -3.82 -12.35 19.17
CA ALA A 358 -3.79 -12.84 17.79
C ALA A 358 -4.68 -11.96 16.90
N GLU A 359 -5.80 -11.49 17.46
CA GLU A 359 -6.70 -10.53 16.82
C GLU A 359 -6.04 -9.17 16.63
N LEU A 360 -5.37 -8.62 17.64
CA LEU A 360 -4.64 -7.35 17.55
C LEU A 360 -3.48 -7.42 16.55
N ALA A 361 -2.69 -8.50 16.59
CA ALA A 361 -1.56 -8.72 15.70
C ALA A 361 -2.02 -8.89 14.26
N TYR A 362 -3.11 -9.63 14.02
CA TYR A 362 -3.74 -9.71 12.71
C TYR A 362 -4.25 -8.33 12.27
N ASN A 363 -4.98 -7.62 13.14
CA ASN A 363 -5.54 -6.29 12.87
C ASN A 363 -4.49 -5.25 12.46
N ILE A 364 -3.25 -5.39 12.91
CA ILE A 364 -2.14 -4.50 12.51
C ILE A 364 -1.37 -5.07 11.30
N GLY A 365 -1.12 -6.37 11.30
CA GLY A 365 -0.27 -7.05 10.32
C GLY A 365 -0.85 -7.07 8.91
N HIS A 366 -2.17 -7.26 8.77
CA HIS A 366 -2.77 -7.39 7.44
C HIS A 366 -2.69 -6.10 6.60
N TRP A 367 -2.65 -4.91 7.21
CA TRP A 367 -2.42 -3.66 6.49
C TRP A 367 -1.09 -3.62 5.75
N HIS A 368 -0.05 -4.20 6.36
CA HIS A 368 1.27 -4.27 5.76
C HIS A 368 1.27 -5.20 4.55
N ILE A 369 0.48 -6.28 4.62
CA ILE A 369 0.30 -7.24 3.52
C ILE A 369 -0.43 -6.59 2.35
N LEU A 370 -1.51 -5.86 2.64
CA LEU A 370 -2.26 -5.08 1.66
C LEU A 370 -1.37 -4.02 0.98
N LEU A 371 -0.66 -3.21 1.77
CA LEU A 371 0.29 -2.22 1.25
C LEU A 371 1.38 -2.85 0.37
N ALA A 372 1.92 -4.01 0.77
CA ALA A 372 2.88 -4.74 -0.04
C ALA A 372 2.25 -5.29 -1.33
N ALA A 373 1.02 -5.80 -1.27
CA ALA A 373 0.27 -6.28 -2.43
C ALA A 373 0.09 -5.16 -3.45
N TRP A 374 -0.31 -3.96 -3.00
CA TRP A 374 -0.41 -2.77 -3.83
C TRP A 374 0.88 -2.50 -4.60
N GLY A 375 2.01 -2.44 -3.89
CA GLY A 375 3.32 -2.18 -4.48
C GLY A 375 3.73 -3.24 -5.51
N ILE A 376 3.50 -4.51 -5.20
CA ILE A 376 3.84 -5.64 -6.09
C ILE A 376 2.96 -5.64 -7.34
N VAL A 377 1.65 -5.39 -7.21
CA VAL A 377 0.74 -5.27 -8.36
C VAL A 377 1.17 -4.14 -9.29
N LEU A 378 1.50 -2.96 -8.74
CA LEU A 378 2.00 -1.83 -9.53
C LEU A 378 3.34 -2.15 -10.20
N LEU A 379 4.27 -2.82 -9.50
CA LEU A 379 5.54 -3.26 -10.07
C LEU A 379 5.32 -4.17 -11.26
N LEU A 380 4.54 -5.24 -11.10
CA LEU A 380 4.27 -6.20 -12.18
C LEU A 380 3.57 -5.52 -13.36
N ALA A 381 2.65 -4.60 -13.10
CA ALA A 381 1.96 -3.85 -14.15
C ALA A 381 2.90 -2.87 -14.88
N ALA A 382 3.83 -2.23 -14.17
CA ALA A 382 4.87 -1.42 -14.77
C ALA A 382 5.80 -2.25 -15.67
N LEU A 383 6.20 -3.45 -15.23
CA LEU A 383 7.01 -4.37 -16.01
C LEU A 383 6.28 -4.88 -17.27
N ALA A 384 4.99 -5.15 -17.17
CA ALA A 384 4.19 -5.62 -18.31
C ALA A 384 3.93 -4.54 -19.37
N THR A 385 3.84 -3.27 -18.95
CA THR A 385 3.58 -2.13 -19.85
C THR A 385 4.84 -1.50 -20.43
N GLN A 386 6.01 -2.10 -20.20
CA GLN A 386 7.29 -1.64 -20.71
C GLN A 386 7.89 -2.63 -21.70
N GLU A 387 8.36 -2.09 -22.83
CA GLU A 387 9.18 -2.84 -23.76
C GLU A 387 10.61 -2.94 -23.23
N TYR A 388 11.07 -4.18 -23.05
CA TYR A 388 12.46 -4.47 -22.69
C TYR A 388 13.17 -5.13 -23.87
N THR A 389 14.28 -4.53 -24.29
CA THR A 389 15.09 -5.04 -25.40
C THR A 389 16.23 -5.91 -24.90
N ARG A 390 17.03 -5.42 -23.95
CA ARG A 390 18.27 -6.07 -23.51
C ARG A 390 18.15 -6.72 -22.14
N THR A 391 17.40 -6.09 -21.24
CA THR A 391 17.27 -6.51 -19.83
C THR A 391 16.00 -7.29 -19.56
N ARG A 392 15.28 -7.74 -20.60
CA ARG A 392 14.01 -8.46 -20.50
C ARG A 392 14.07 -9.62 -19.50
N ARG A 393 15.11 -10.45 -19.57
CA ARG A 393 15.29 -11.60 -18.67
C ARG A 393 15.46 -11.16 -17.21
N VAL A 394 16.21 -10.08 -16.99
CA VAL A 394 16.45 -9.50 -15.66
C VAL A 394 15.15 -8.93 -15.08
N ALA A 395 14.37 -8.20 -15.89
CA ALA A 395 13.07 -7.67 -15.48
C ALA A 395 12.09 -8.78 -15.10
N ILE A 396 12.01 -9.85 -15.91
CA ILE A 396 11.14 -11.01 -15.63
C ILE A 396 11.57 -11.73 -14.36
N LEU A 397 12.88 -12.01 -14.21
CA LEU A 397 13.41 -12.62 -12.99
C LEU A 397 13.12 -11.76 -11.77
N GLY A 398 13.34 -10.44 -11.87
CA GLY A 398 13.05 -9.49 -10.81
C GLY A 398 11.59 -9.55 -10.37
N GLY A 399 10.65 -9.50 -11.31
CA GLY A 399 9.22 -9.59 -10.97
C GLY A 399 8.81 -10.97 -10.41
N TRP A 400 9.43 -12.07 -10.84
CA TRP A 400 9.20 -13.39 -10.25
C TRP A 400 9.68 -13.51 -8.82
N LEU A 401 10.90 -13.04 -8.54
CA LEU A 401 11.44 -13.02 -7.18
C LEU A 401 10.61 -12.12 -6.26
N ALA A 402 10.19 -10.95 -6.77
CA ALA A 402 9.30 -10.05 -6.04
C ALA A 402 7.98 -10.72 -5.67
N LEU A 403 7.32 -11.40 -6.63
CA LEU A 403 6.09 -12.14 -6.40
C LEU A 403 6.26 -13.33 -5.45
N ALA A 404 7.35 -14.09 -5.60
CA ALA A 404 7.63 -15.26 -4.76
C ALA A 404 7.87 -14.85 -3.30
N GLY A 405 8.71 -13.84 -3.08
CA GLY A 405 8.96 -13.28 -1.75
C GLY A 405 7.70 -12.68 -1.13
N PHE A 406 6.90 -11.93 -1.92
CA PHE A 406 5.59 -11.42 -1.48
C PHE A 406 4.57 -12.52 -1.19
N THR A 407 4.64 -13.68 -1.84
CA THR A 407 3.71 -14.77 -1.53
C THR A 407 4.11 -15.47 -0.25
N ALA A 408 5.41 -15.74 -0.09
CA ALA A 408 5.94 -16.50 1.04
C ALA A 408 5.88 -15.70 2.35
N ALA A 409 6.35 -14.45 2.38
CA ALA A 409 6.44 -13.69 3.63
C ALA A 409 5.08 -13.47 4.34
N PRO A 410 4.03 -12.90 3.69
CA PRO A 410 2.70 -12.73 4.28
C PRO A 410 2.00 -14.03 4.68
N VAL A 411 2.13 -15.09 3.88
CA VAL A 411 1.55 -16.40 4.21
C VAL A 411 2.25 -16.96 5.45
N THR A 412 3.57 -16.93 5.50
CA THR A 412 4.34 -17.35 6.67
C THR A 412 4.00 -16.53 7.91
N VAL A 413 3.93 -15.20 7.80
CA VAL A 413 3.56 -14.33 8.94
C VAL A 413 2.19 -14.72 9.48
N ASN A 414 1.20 -14.96 8.62
CA ASN A 414 -0.13 -15.38 9.07
C ASN A 414 -0.15 -16.80 9.64
N LEU A 415 0.56 -17.76 9.02
CA LEU A 415 0.68 -19.11 9.57
C LEU A 415 1.35 -19.10 10.94
N TYR A 416 2.36 -18.25 11.12
CA TYR A 416 2.98 -18.03 12.42
C TYR A 416 1.98 -17.45 13.42
N MET A 417 1.21 -16.42 13.05
CA MET A 417 0.16 -15.85 13.92
C MET A 417 -0.91 -16.87 14.31
N LEU A 418 -1.44 -17.63 13.34
CA LEU A 418 -2.47 -18.65 13.58
C LEU A 418 -1.93 -19.89 14.30
N GLY A 419 -0.62 -20.16 14.20
CA GLY A 419 0.03 -21.31 14.80
C GLY A 419 0.49 -21.09 16.25
N ASN A 420 0.46 -19.85 16.75
CA ASN A 420 0.78 -19.58 18.15
C ASN A 420 -0.43 -19.93 19.04
N PRO A 421 -0.19 -20.63 20.18
CA PRO A 421 -1.26 -20.91 21.13
C PRO A 421 -1.85 -19.62 21.70
N PRO A 422 -3.14 -19.63 22.09
CA PRO A 422 -3.75 -18.49 22.76
C PRO A 422 -3.08 -18.30 24.11
N GLU A 423 -2.31 -17.22 24.24
CA GLU A 423 -1.60 -16.83 25.45
C GLU A 423 -1.69 -15.31 25.64
N PRO A 424 -1.53 -14.80 26.87
CA PRO A 424 -1.41 -13.35 27.10
C PRO A 424 -0.32 -12.73 26.23
N TYR A 425 -0.49 -11.46 25.85
CA TYR A 425 0.48 -10.76 25.02
C TYR A 425 1.90 -10.87 25.57
N GLN A 426 2.80 -11.40 24.73
CA GLN A 426 4.23 -11.32 24.94
C GLN A 426 4.88 -10.62 23.74
N PRO A 427 5.85 -9.72 23.96
CA PRO A 427 6.60 -9.10 22.87
C PRO A 427 7.20 -10.17 21.96
N ASN A 428 7.08 -10.00 20.65
CA ASN A 428 7.49 -11.03 19.71
C ASN A 428 9.03 -11.11 19.68
N PRO A 429 9.64 -12.25 20.05
CA PRO A 429 11.09 -12.40 19.98
C PRO A 429 11.54 -12.28 18.52
N TYR A 430 12.52 -11.42 18.28
CA TYR A 430 12.99 -11.13 16.93
C TYR A 430 13.77 -12.33 16.33
N ASP A 431 14.37 -13.17 17.17
CA ASP A 431 15.10 -14.39 16.78
C ASP A 431 14.24 -15.67 16.79
N ASN A 432 12.95 -15.57 16.44
CA ASN A 432 12.14 -16.77 16.29
C ASN A 432 12.38 -17.47 14.95
N ILE A 433 12.17 -18.79 14.93
CA ILE A 433 12.47 -19.64 13.77
C ILE A 433 11.65 -19.26 12.52
N TRP A 434 10.41 -18.80 12.69
CA TRP A 434 9.55 -18.39 11.59
C TRP A 434 10.07 -17.12 10.92
N LEU A 435 10.47 -16.12 11.71
CA LEU A 435 11.06 -14.89 11.19
C LEU A 435 12.37 -15.20 10.46
N ARG A 436 13.32 -15.85 11.14
CA ARG A 436 14.68 -16.07 10.63
C ARG A 436 14.74 -16.99 9.41
N LEU A 437 13.96 -18.07 9.39
CA LEU A 437 14.06 -19.08 8.32
C LEU A 437 13.09 -18.86 7.17
N LEU A 438 11.99 -18.14 7.39
CA LEU A 438 10.91 -18.05 6.40
C LEU A 438 10.58 -16.60 6.03
N VAL A 439 10.27 -15.74 7.00
CA VAL A 439 9.84 -14.36 6.71
C VAL A 439 10.99 -13.52 6.16
N GLU A 440 12.11 -13.41 6.87
CA GLU A 440 13.24 -12.57 6.46
C GLU A 440 13.86 -13.01 5.13
N PRO A 441 14.12 -14.31 4.88
CA PRO A 441 14.59 -14.76 3.58
C PRO A 441 13.61 -14.45 2.45
N SER A 442 12.29 -14.59 2.70
CA SER A 442 11.27 -14.25 1.72
C SER A 442 11.23 -12.74 1.43
N LEU A 443 11.37 -11.90 2.45
CA LEU A 443 11.49 -10.45 2.28
C LEU A 443 12.78 -10.08 1.54
N ALA A 444 13.90 -10.76 1.80
CA ALA A 444 15.15 -10.56 1.07
C ALA A 444 15.02 -10.94 -0.40
N VAL A 445 14.36 -12.05 -0.71
CA VAL A 445 14.02 -12.47 -2.08
C VAL A 445 13.12 -11.44 -2.76
N MET A 446 12.11 -10.94 -2.04
CA MET A 446 11.23 -9.87 -2.55
C MET A 446 12.03 -8.61 -2.90
N ALA A 447 12.88 -8.15 -1.97
CA ALA A 447 13.71 -6.95 -2.14
C ALA A 447 14.72 -7.11 -3.30
N ALA A 448 15.38 -8.27 -3.41
CA ALA A 448 16.25 -8.58 -4.53
C ALA A 448 15.49 -8.53 -5.87
N GLY A 449 14.26 -9.05 -5.89
CA GLY A 449 13.38 -8.97 -7.06
C GLY A 449 13.07 -7.53 -7.49
N VAL A 450 12.68 -6.69 -6.52
CA VAL A 450 12.43 -5.26 -6.73
C VAL A 450 13.70 -4.56 -7.24
N ALA A 451 14.86 -4.84 -6.65
CA ALA A 451 16.14 -4.26 -7.05
C ALA A 451 16.53 -4.63 -8.49
N LEU A 452 16.39 -5.90 -8.87
CA LEU A 452 16.65 -6.35 -10.25
C LEU A 452 15.70 -5.69 -11.25
N ALA A 453 14.41 -5.58 -10.91
CA ALA A 453 13.44 -4.87 -11.72
C ALA A 453 13.81 -3.40 -11.90
N TYR A 454 14.24 -2.73 -10.82
CA TYR A 454 14.72 -1.35 -10.86
C TYR A 454 15.93 -1.19 -11.78
N LEU A 455 16.95 -2.03 -11.62
CA LEU A 455 18.16 -1.98 -12.45
C LEU A 455 17.84 -2.20 -13.93
N ALA A 456 16.92 -3.12 -14.24
CA ALA A 456 16.45 -3.33 -15.60
C ALA A 456 15.78 -2.08 -16.19
N VAL A 457 14.89 -1.42 -15.42
CA VAL A 457 14.25 -0.16 -15.82
C VAL A 457 15.29 0.92 -16.06
N VAL A 458 16.17 1.18 -15.10
CA VAL A 458 17.22 2.22 -15.18
C VAL A 458 18.09 2.00 -16.42
N TYR A 459 18.51 0.76 -16.67
CA TYR A 459 19.36 0.44 -17.81
C TYR A 459 18.64 0.69 -19.14
N GLU A 460 17.40 0.23 -19.32
CA GLU A 460 16.68 0.48 -20.58
C GLU A 460 16.46 1.98 -20.81
N GLU A 461 16.16 2.75 -19.76
CA GLU A 461 15.96 4.19 -19.86
C GLU A 461 17.24 4.95 -20.21
N ALA A 462 18.37 4.55 -19.60
CA ALA A 462 19.68 5.09 -19.94
C ALA A 462 20.03 4.80 -21.41
N GLN A 463 19.80 3.57 -21.88
CA GLN A 463 20.05 3.20 -23.28
C GLN A 463 19.13 3.95 -24.25
N ALA A 464 17.85 4.13 -23.92
CA ALA A 464 16.91 4.89 -24.74
C ALA A 464 17.35 6.36 -24.86
N SER A 465 17.78 6.96 -23.74
CA SER A 465 18.29 8.33 -23.71
C SER A 465 19.56 8.49 -24.55
N LEU A 466 20.50 7.55 -24.45
CA LEU A 466 21.72 7.55 -25.25
C LEU A 466 21.44 7.42 -26.76
N ARG A 467 20.45 6.60 -27.16
CA ARG A 467 20.03 6.50 -28.57
C ARG A 467 19.36 7.77 -29.08
N GLY A 468 18.57 8.45 -28.23
CA GLY A 468 17.94 9.72 -28.58
C GLY A 468 18.93 10.88 -28.74
N LEU A 469 20.08 10.80 -28.05
CA LEU A 469 21.18 11.76 -28.16
C LEU A 469 22.17 11.44 -29.30
N ALA A 470 22.14 10.23 -29.85
CA ALA A 470 22.93 9.91 -31.04
C ALA A 470 22.47 10.86 -32.17
N PRO A 471 23.36 11.70 -32.73
CA PRO A 471 22.97 12.58 -33.82
C PRO A 471 22.38 11.71 -34.92
N ARG A 472 21.25 12.15 -35.50
CA ARG A 472 20.70 11.60 -36.76
C ARG A 472 21.64 11.94 -37.93
N ALA A 473 22.92 11.67 -37.76
CA ALA A 473 23.92 11.81 -38.78
C ALA A 473 23.73 10.62 -39.74
N PHE A 474 23.46 10.94 -41.00
CA PHE A 474 23.38 10.03 -42.16
C PHE A 474 22.08 9.27 -42.41
N GLU A 475 20.92 9.93 -42.32
CA GLU A 475 19.88 9.72 -43.35
C GLU A 475 20.04 10.82 -44.42
N LYS A 476 21.11 10.71 -45.22
CA LYS A 476 21.18 11.42 -46.50
C LYS A 476 20.29 10.66 -47.48
N LYS A 477 19.27 11.34 -47.99
CA LYS A 477 18.54 11.00 -49.22
C LYS A 477 19.50 10.82 -50.39
#